data_AF-A0A4Q3XX02-F1
#
_entry.id   AF-A0A4Q3XX02-F1
#
_cell.length_a   1.000
_cell.length_b   1.000
_cell.length_c   1.000
_cell.angle_alpha   90.00
_cell.angle_beta   90.00
_cell.angle_gamma   90.00
#
_symmetry.space_group_name_H-M   'P 1'
#
loop_
_entity.id
_entity.type
_entity.pdbx_description
1 polymer ?
#
loop_
_entity_poly.entity_id
_entity_poly.type
_entity_poly.pdbx_seq_one_letter_code
_entity_poly.pdbx_strand_id
1 'polypeptide(L)'
;MEELDFSPVLTNRSTLFSRELSIAYQKGYFLPILARMEAVKDIVLATEHAVLVDRIIQLQMTHMVVRQADMAAVRIPEGFRGFFAEDQLIKQEETAEAAGAILPRLVANCRAGIYGGIALVPTACLLSNGSAE
;
A
#
# COMPACT_ATOMS: atom_id res chain seq x y z
N MET A 1 -26.17 18.31 19.70
CA MET A 1 -25.67 19.69 19.64
C MET A 1 -24.18 19.60 19.98
N GLU A 2 -23.42 18.91 19.13
CA GLU A 2 -22.51 19.53 18.16
C GLU A 2 -21.44 20.40 18.85
N GLU A 3 -20.57 19.75 19.62
CA GLU A 3 -19.22 20.27 19.83
C GLU A 3 -18.42 19.86 18.60
N LEU A 4 -18.38 20.77 17.63
CA LEU A 4 -17.43 20.73 16.53
C LEU A 4 -16.02 20.63 17.14
N ASP A 5 -15.35 19.51 16.87
CA ASP A 5 -13.90 19.33 17.05
C ASP A 5 -13.17 20.55 16.47
N PHE A 6 -12.81 21.48 17.36
CA PHE A 6 -12.16 22.71 16.99
C PHE A 6 -10.71 22.41 16.64
N SER A 7 -10.44 22.20 15.35
CA SER A 7 -9.07 22.14 14.83
C SER A 7 -8.50 23.55 14.79
N PRO A 8 -7.46 23.89 15.58
CA PRO A 8 -6.89 25.24 15.60
C PRO A 8 -6.09 25.58 14.34
N VAL A 9 -6.07 24.69 13.33
CA VAL A 9 -5.29 24.82 12.10
C VAL A 9 -5.62 26.11 11.33
N LEU A 10 -6.82 26.66 11.48
CA LEU A 10 -7.24 27.90 10.80
C LEU A 10 -6.91 29.19 11.58
N THR A 11 -6.53 29.08 12.85
CA THR A 11 -6.03 30.22 13.61
C THR A 11 -4.51 30.15 13.57
N ASN A 12 -3.86 31.10 12.90
CA ASN A 12 -2.40 31.19 12.78
C ASN A 12 -1.70 31.54 14.12
N ARG A 13 -2.15 30.94 15.23
CA ARG A 13 -1.65 31.06 16.59
C ARG A 13 -1.12 29.69 17.01
N SER A 14 0.19 29.50 16.83
CA SER A 14 0.90 28.32 17.33
C SER A 14 1.00 28.40 18.86
N THR A 15 0.06 27.83 19.60
CA THR A 15 0.27 27.55 21.02
C THR A 15 1.00 26.20 21.15
N LEU A 16 1.83 26.04 22.18
CA LEU A 16 2.52 24.77 22.48
C LEU A 16 1.54 23.59 22.54
N PHE A 17 0.31 23.86 23.01
CA PHE A 17 -0.80 22.90 23.09
C PHE A 17 -1.23 22.35 21.72
N SER A 18 -1.29 23.20 20.69
CA SER A 18 -1.59 22.77 19.31
C SER A 18 -0.50 21.86 18.75
N ARG A 19 0.76 22.11 19.13
CA ARG A 19 1.92 21.33 18.68
C ARG A 19 1.91 19.93 19.29
N GLU A 20 1.65 19.79 20.59
CA GLU A 20 1.60 18.48 21.24
C GLU A 20 0.44 17.60 20.76
N LEU A 21 -0.74 18.19 20.52
CA LEU A 21 -1.87 17.48 19.90
C LEU A 21 -1.53 17.07 18.46
N SER A 22 -0.91 17.95 17.67
CA SER A 22 -0.50 17.61 16.31
C SER A 22 0.52 16.46 16.27
N ILE A 23 1.40 16.34 17.27
CA ILE A 23 2.33 15.21 17.42
C ILE A 23 1.57 13.93 17.74
N ALA A 24 0.58 13.97 18.64
CA ALA A 24 -0.25 12.80 18.95
C ALA A 24 -1.08 12.34 17.74
N TYR A 25 -1.63 13.26 16.95
CA TYR A 25 -2.32 12.94 15.69
C TYR A 25 -1.35 12.39 14.63
N GLN A 26 -0.19 13.02 14.44
CA GLN A 26 0.83 12.52 13.50
C GLN A 26 1.32 11.14 13.89
N LYS A 27 1.63 10.92 15.18
CA LYS A 27 2.14 9.63 15.67
C LYS A 27 1.06 8.55 15.76
N GLY A 28 -0.14 8.91 16.18
CA GLY A 28 -1.23 7.96 16.43
C GLY A 28 -1.98 7.54 15.18
N TYR A 29 -2.17 8.45 14.23
CA TYR A 29 -3.02 8.19 13.06
C TYR A 29 -2.22 8.09 11.75
N PHE A 30 -1.31 9.04 11.49
CA PHE A 30 -0.66 9.14 10.19
C PHE A 30 0.53 8.18 10.00
N LEU A 31 1.38 7.99 11.02
CA LEU A 31 2.51 7.06 10.91
C LEU A 31 2.09 5.62 10.58
N PRO A 32 1.06 5.03 11.23
CA PRO A 32 0.58 3.71 10.85
C PRO A 32 0.05 3.64 9.42
N ILE A 33 -0.61 4.70 8.94
CA ILE A 33 -1.12 4.77 7.56
C ILE A 33 0.04 4.83 6.58
N LEU A 34 1.05 5.67 6.82
CA LEU A 34 2.23 5.78 5.97
C LEU A 34 2.98 4.44 5.90
N ALA A 35 3.21 3.80 7.05
CA ALA A 35 3.85 2.48 7.11
C ALA A 35 3.04 1.41 6.34
N ARG A 36 1.71 1.47 6.43
CA ARG A 36 0.83 0.58 5.68
C ARG A 36 0.89 0.84 4.17
N MET A 37 0.96 2.11 3.76
CA MET A 37 1.10 2.48 2.35
C MET A 37 2.46 2.09 1.79
N GLU A 38 3.53 2.22 2.57
CA GLU A 38 4.86 1.71 2.21
C GLU A 38 4.84 0.19 2.03
N ALA A 39 4.22 -0.55 2.93
CA ALA A 39 4.09 -2.00 2.78
C ALA A 39 3.29 -2.39 1.53
N VAL A 40 2.23 -1.64 1.18
CA VAL A 40 1.47 -1.85 -0.07
C VAL A 40 2.34 -1.55 -1.30
N LYS A 41 3.13 -0.47 -1.27
CA LYS A 41 4.07 -0.15 -2.34
C LYS A 41 5.08 -1.29 -2.54
N ASP A 42 5.66 -1.77 -1.45
CA ASP A 42 6.62 -2.89 -1.47
C ASP A 42 5.98 -4.16 -2.04
N ILE A 43 4.71 -4.44 -1.76
CA ILE A 43 3.98 -5.57 -2.35
C ILE A 43 3.82 -5.42 -3.87
N VAL A 44 3.45 -4.23 -4.36
CA VAL A 44 3.25 -3.99 -5.79
C VAL A 44 4.58 -4.05 -6.56
N LEU A 45 5.64 -3.51 -5.97
CA LEU A 45 6.97 -3.43 -6.59
C LEU A 45 7.88 -4.62 -6.24
N ALA A 46 7.37 -5.63 -5.53
CA ALA A 46 8.16 -6.78 -5.12
C ALA A 46 8.70 -7.54 -6.34
N THR A 47 10.01 -7.70 -6.38
CA THR A 47 10.73 -8.56 -7.33
C THR A 47 11.02 -9.94 -6.73
N GLU A 48 11.05 -10.04 -5.41
CA GLU A 48 11.35 -11.27 -4.68
C GLU A 48 10.12 -11.75 -3.89
N HIS A 49 9.91 -13.07 -3.88
CA HIS A 49 8.79 -13.68 -3.18
C HIS A 49 8.86 -13.45 -1.66
N ALA A 50 10.06 -13.50 -1.09
CA ALA A 50 10.28 -13.29 0.34
C ALA A 50 9.77 -11.92 0.81
N VAL A 51 10.00 -10.84 0.03
CA VAL A 51 9.52 -9.49 0.37
C VAL A 51 8.00 -9.43 0.36
N LEU A 52 7.37 -10.05 -0.63
CA LEU A 52 5.92 -10.12 -0.72
C LEU A 52 5.29 -10.89 0.45
N VAL A 53 5.90 -12.01 0.84
CA VAL A 53 5.46 -12.82 2.00
C VAL A 53 5.59 -12.04 3.29
N ASP A 54 6.73 -11.41 3.54
CA ASP A 54 6.99 -10.62 4.74
C ASP A 54 5.93 -9.53 4.92
N ARG A 55 5.65 -8.77 3.85
CA ARG A 55 4.64 -7.71 3.87
C ARG A 55 3.21 -8.23 4.05
N ILE A 56 2.86 -9.37 3.45
CA ILE A 56 1.54 -10.00 3.66
C ILE A 56 1.33 -10.42 5.12
N ILE A 57 2.36 -11.02 5.73
CA ILE A 57 2.34 -11.45 7.14
C ILE A 57 2.26 -10.23 8.06
N GLN A 58 3.10 -9.22 7.81
CA GLN A 58 3.12 -7.97 8.58
C GLN A 58 1.76 -7.27 8.57
N LEU A 59 1.08 -7.25 7.42
CA LEU A 59 -0.24 -6.64 7.25
C LEU A 59 -1.41 -7.56 7.65
N GLN A 60 -1.13 -8.81 8.05
CA GLN A 60 -2.13 -9.83 8.40
C GLN A 60 -3.23 -9.99 7.33
N MET A 61 -2.83 -9.91 6.05
CA MET A 61 -3.78 -9.93 4.94
C MET A 61 -4.32 -11.33 4.72
N THR A 62 -5.65 -11.47 4.61
CA THR A 62 -6.30 -12.74 4.21
C THR A 62 -6.65 -12.76 2.72
N HIS A 63 -6.96 -11.59 2.16
CA HIS A 63 -7.32 -11.41 0.77
C HIS A 63 -6.70 -10.13 0.24
N MET A 64 -6.28 -10.18 -1.02
CA MET A 64 -5.87 -9.01 -1.78
C MET A 64 -6.89 -8.72 -2.86
N VAL A 65 -7.25 -7.45 -2.97
CA VAL A 65 -8.22 -6.95 -3.95
C VAL A 65 -7.43 -6.15 -4.96
N VAL A 66 -7.44 -6.61 -6.21
CA VAL A 66 -6.59 -6.04 -7.25
C VAL A 66 -7.44 -5.72 -8.47
N ARG A 67 -7.43 -4.46 -8.90
CA ARG A 67 -8.09 -4.08 -10.15
C ARG A 67 -7.25 -4.57 -11.33
N GLN A 68 -7.89 -5.22 -12.31
CA GLN A 68 -7.18 -5.76 -13.47
C GLN A 68 -6.47 -4.69 -14.29
N ALA A 69 -7.06 -3.49 -14.41
CA ALA A 69 -6.43 -2.36 -15.08
C ALA A 69 -5.09 -1.98 -14.44
N ASP A 70 -4.99 -2.09 -13.13
CA ASP A 70 -3.79 -1.73 -12.36
C ASP A 70 -2.71 -2.83 -12.41
N MET A 71 -3.05 -4.02 -12.94
CA MET A 71 -2.11 -5.15 -13.13
C MET A 71 -1.48 -5.18 -14.52
N ALA A 72 -1.91 -4.31 -15.44
CA ALA A 72 -1.33 -4.23 -16.77
C ALA A 72 0.11 -3.68 -16.76
N ALA A 73 0.48 -2.95 -15.71
CA ALA A 73 1.81 -2.36 -15.53
C ALA A 73 2.25 -2.48 -14.07
N VAL A 74 3.55 -2.49 -13.82
CA VAL A 74 4.13 -2.49 -12.47
C VAL A 74 4.13 -1.06 -11.93
N ARG A 75 2.94 -0.54 -11.62
CA ARG A 75 2.76 0.86 -11.20
C ARG A 75 1.79 0.97 -10.04
N ILE A 76 2.05 1.94 -9.17
CA ILE A 76 1.11 2.33 -8.11
C ILE A 76 -0.07 3.08 -8.74
N PRO A 77 -1.33 2.71 -8.41
CA PRO A 77 -2.50 3.38 -8.97
C PRO A 77 -2.51 4.87 -8.62
N GLU A 78 -2.99 5.70 -9.56
CA GLU A 78 -2.92 7.18 -9.47
C GLU A 78 -3.45 7.72 -8.14
N GLY A 79 -4.56 7.18 -7.64
CA GLY A 79 -5.17 7.61 -6.38
C GLY A 79 -4.29 7.44 -5.14
N PHE A 80 -3.23 6.62 -5.21
CA PHE A 80 -2.30 6.37 -4.10
C PHE A 80 -0.92 7.00 -4.31
N ARG A 81 -0.65 7.63 -5.46
CA ARG A 81 0.67 8.22 -5.74
C ARG A 81 1.01 9.37 -4.80
N GLY A 82 0.01 10.09 -4.31
CA GLY A 82 0.18 11.20 -3.35
C GLY A 82 0.80 10.81 -1.99
N PHE A 83 0.92 9.52 -1.70
CA PHE A 83 1.64 9.03 -0.50
C PHE A 83 3.15 8.97 -0.67
N PHE A 84 3.66 9.09 -1.89
CA PHE A 84 5.07 8.83 -2.20
C PHE A 84 5.72 10.03 -2.90
N ALA A 85 7.02 10.19 -2.72
CA ALA A 85 7.80 11.15 -3.49
C ALA A 85 7.84 10.72 -4.96
N GLU A 86 7.34 11.56 -5.86
CA GLU A 86 7.09 11.22 -7.27
C GLU A 86 8.36 10.78 -8.02
N ASP A 87 9.47 11.49 -7.81
CA ASP A 87 10.76 11.22 -8.44
C ASP A 87 11.37 9.88 -8.00
N GLN A 88 11.19 9.52 -6.73
CA GLN A 88 11.63 8.23 -6.19
C GLN A 88 10.71 7.11 -6.66
N LEU A 89 9.40 7.36 -6.71
CA LEU A 89 8.41 6.38 -7.12
C LEU A 89 8.62 5.94 -8.57
N ILE A 90 8.83 6.89 -9.49
CA ILE A 90 9.06 6.59 -10.91
C ILE A 90 10.28 5.68 -11.08
N LYS A 91 11.40 6.00 -10.43
CA LYS A 91 12.61 5.16 -10.48
C LYS A 91 12.38 3.75 -9.94
N GLN A 92 11.63 3.62 -8.86
CA GLN A 92 11.32 2.33 -8.25
C GLN A 92 10.40 1.49 -9.14
N GLU A 93 9.40 2.10 -9.77
CA GLU A 93 8.51 1.45 -10.74
C GLU A 93 9.29 0.95 -11.97
N GLU A 94 10.14 1.80 -12.56
CA GLU A 94 10.99 1.42 -13.71
C GLU A 94 11.94 0.26 -13.37
N THR A 95 12.54 0.31 -12.18
CA THR A 95 13.45 -0.76 -11.72
C THR A 95 12.71 -2.07 -11.50
N ALA A 96 11.54 -2.03 -10.85
CA ALA A 96 10.72 -3.20 -10.59
C ALA A 96 10.12 -3.79 -11.87
N GLU A 97 9.74 -2.94 -12.83
CA GLU A 97 9.27 -3.36 -14.15
C GLU A 97 10.39 -4.08 -14.92
N ALA A 98 11.61 -3.50 -14.96
CA ALA A 98 12.76 -4.11 -15.61
C ALA A 98 13.22 -5.41 -14.94
N ALA A 99 13.14 -5.50 -13.61
CA ALA A 99 13.48 -6.69 -12.84
C ALA A 99 12.38 -7.78 -12.90
N GLY A 100 11.18 -7.45 -13.39
CA GLY A 100 10.07 -8.38 -13.50
C GLY A 100 9.36 -8.61 -12.17
N ALA A 101 8.63 -7.60 -11.68
CA ALA A 101 7.84 -7.72 -10.46
C ALA A 101 6.92 -8.95 -10.48
N ILE A 102 6.89 -9.65 -9.35
CA ILE A 102 6.29 -10.99 -9.26
C ILE A 102 4.78 -10.97 -9.04
N LEU A 103 4.23 -9.87 -8.53
CA LEU A 103 2.82 -9.77 -8.14
C LEU A 103 1.86 -10.03 -9.32
N PRO A 104 2.00 -9.40 -10.52
CA PRO A 104 1.11 -9.67 -11.64
C PRO A 104 1.07 -11.14 -12.06
N ARG A 105 2.23 -11.82 -12.07
CA ARG A 105 2.36 -13.26 -12.36
C ARG A 105 1.60 -14.10 -11.32
N LEU A 106 1.78 -13.81 -10.04
CA LEU A 106 1.16 -14.56 -8.96
C LEU A 106 -0.36 -14.33 -8.91
N VAL A 107 -0.82 -13.09 -9.11
CA VAL A 107 -2.25 -12.74 -9.17
C VAL A 107 -2.97 -13.51 -10.28
N ALA A 108 -2.34 -13.68 -11.44
CA ALA A 108 -2.91 -14.47 -12.53
C ALA A 108 -3.16 -15.93 -12.14
N ASN A 109 -2.27 -16.52 -11.34
CA ASN A 109 -2.33 -17.93 -10.92
C ASN A 109 -3.14 -18.16 -9.64
N CYS A 110 -3.22 -17.15 -8.76
CA CYS A 110 -3.84 -17.26 -7.44
C CYS A 110 -5.22 -16.62 -7.31
N ARG A 111 -5.80 -16.08 -8.38
CA ARG A 111 -7.13 -15.46 -8.31
C ARG A 111 -8.21 -16.50 -7.99
N ALA A 112 -9.04 -16.21 -6.99
CA ALA A 112 -10.25 -16.99 -6.69
C ALA A 112 -11.40 -16.65 -7.65
N GLY A 113 -11.43 -15.42 -8.17
CA GLY A 113 -12.46 -14.97 -9.10
C GLY A 113 -12.25 -13.53 -9.54
N ILE A 114 -13.05 -13.10 -10.52
CA ILE A 114 -13.08 -11.72 -11.04
C ILE A 114 -14.50 -11.19 -10.90
N TYR A 115 -14.64 -10.04 -10.24
CA TYR A 115 -15.93 -9.38 -10.00
C TYR A 115 -15.85 -7.93 -10.48
N GLY A 116 -16.53 -7.60 -11.58
CA GLY A 116 -16.53 -6.24 -12.11
C GLY A 116 -15.13 -5.69 -12.46
N GLY A 117 -14.24 -6.52 -12.98
CA GLY A 117 -12.85 -6.13 -13.29
C GLY A 117 -11.89 -6.12 -12.08
N ILE A 118 -12.35 -6.58 -10.92
CA ILE A 118 -11.55 -6.74 -9.71
C ILE A 118 -11.24 -8.21 -9.51
N ALA A 119 -9.95 -8.56 -9.47
CA ALA A 119 -9.48 -9.88 -9.08
C ALA A 119 -9.41 -9.98 -7.55
N LEU A 120 -10.04 -11.02 -7.00
CA LEU A 120 -9.90 -11.38 -5.59
C LEU A 120 -8.84 -12.48 -5.47
N VAL A 121 -7.81 -12.25 -4.67
CA VAL A 121 -6.67 -13.15 -4.53
C VAL A 121 -6.52 -13.56 -3.06
N PRO A 122 -6.78 -14.82 -2.70
CA PRO A 122 -6.51 -15.34 -1.37
C PRO A 122 -5.00 -15.31 -1.11
N THR A 123 -4.58 -14.69 -0.01
CA THR A 123 -3.14 -14.58 0.31
C THR A 123 -2.52 -15.94 0.62
N ALA A 124 -3.30 -16.91 1.09
CA ALA A 124 -2.86 -18.29 1.29
C ALA A 124 -2.22 -18.90 0.04
N CYS A 125 -2.74 -18.61 -1.17
CA CYS A 125 -2.16 -19.08 -2.43
C CYS A 125 -0.85 -18.36 -2.75
N LEU A 126 -0.78 -17.05 -2.47
CA LEU A 126 0.43 -16.27 -2.66
C LEU A 126 1.56 -16.77 -1.75
N LEU A 127 1.23 -17.19 -0.53
CA LEU A 127 2.18 -17.76 0.43
C LEU A 127 2.68 -19.15 0.00
N SER A 128 1.85 -19.99 -0.62
CA SER A 128 2.24 -21.34 -1.05
C SER A 128 3.02 -21.38 -2.37
N ASN A 129 2.74 -20.47 -3.31
CA ASN A 129 3.31 -20.56 -4.66
C ASN A 129 4.77 -20.08 -4.79
N GLY A 130 5.40 -19.63 -3.70
CA GLY A 130 6.86 -19.37 -3.70
C GLY A 130 7.71 -20.51 -3.18
N SER A 131 7.12 -21.64 -2.78
CA SER A 131 7.88 -22.85 -2.42
C SER A 131 8.14 -23.77 -3.62
N ALA A 132 7.89 -23.31 -4.84
CA ALA A 132 8.03 -24.08 -6.08
C ALA A 132 9.05 -23.46 -7.04
N GLU A 133 10.05 -22.76 -6.50
CA GLU A 133 11.31 -22.42 -7.19
C GLU A 133 12.45 -23.28 -6.62
#